data_AF-A0A0F8ZKX1-F1
#
_entry.id   AF-A0A0F8ZKX1-F1
#
_cell.length_a   1.000
_cell.length_b   1.000
_cell.length_c   1.000
_cell.angle_alpha   90.00
_cell.angle_beta   90.00
_cell.angle_gamma   90.00
#
_symmetry.space_group_name_H-M   'P 1'
#
loop_
_entity.id
_entity.type
_entity.pdbx_description
1 polymer ?
#
loop_
_entity_poly.entity_id
_entity_poly.type
_entity_poly.pdbx_seq_one_letter_code
_entity_poly.pdbx_strand_id
1 'polypeptide(L)' 'SMPDMDYPLYENLIEEKKLALSFLTNRKYPLDEVNQAIKDINKGKTTRALIRF' A
#
# COMPACT_ATOMS: atom_id res chain seq x y z
N SER A 1 -4.50 -7.28 -18.31
CA SER A 1 -3.44 -6.37 -17.88
C SER A 1 -2.25 -6.58 -18.79
N MET A 2 -1.69 -5.50 -19.31
CA MET A 2 -0.44 -5.47 -20.08
C MET A 2 0.58 -4.71 -19.23
N PRO A 3 1.39 -5.39 -18.40
CA PRO A 3 2.23 -4.75 -17.39
C PRO A 3 3.10 -3.62 -17.95
N ASP A 4 3.64 -3.82 -19.15
CA ASP A 4 4.52 -2.87 -19.84
C ASP A 4 3.82 -1.54 -20.20
N MET A 5 2.50 -1.54 -20.34
CA MET A 5 1.71 -0.32 -20.57
C MET A 5 1.02 0.17 -19.30
N ASP A 6 0.59 -0.75 -18.43
CA ASP A 6 -0.18 -0.44 -17.24
C ASP A 6 0.68 0.24 -16.16
N TYR A 7 1.92 -0.20 -15.94
CA TYR A 7 2.81 0.41 -14.94
C TYR A 7 3.13 1.88 -15.23
N PRO A 8 3.62 2.25 -16.43
CA PRO A 8 3.89 3.64 -16.76
C PRO A 8 2.64 4.52 -16.64
N LEU A 9 1.46 3.99 -16.99
CA LEU A 9 0.20 4.71 -16.80
C LEU A 9 -0.07 4.99 -15.32
N TYR A 10 0.07 4.00 -14.44
CA TYR A 10 -0.16 4.19 -13.01
C TYR A 10 0.83 5.14 -12.36
N GLU A 11 2.11 5.11 -12.78
CA GLU A 11 3.12 6.08 -12.33
C GLU A 11 2.71 7.51 -12.68
N ASN A 12 2.36 7.76 -13.95
CA ASN A 12 1.88 9.08 -14.39
C ASN A 12 0.67 9.54 -13.58
N LEU A 13 -0.30 8.65 -13.32
CA LEU A 13 -1.49 8.98 -12.54
C LEU A 13 -1.18 9.29 -11.06
N ILE A 14 -0.14 8.68 -10.49
CA ILE A 14 0.34 8.98 -9.14
C ILE A 14 1.05 10.34 -9.11
N GLU A 15 1.94 10.61 -10.07
CA GLU A 15 2.68 11.89 -10.18
C GLU A 15 1.73 13.08 -10.39
N GLU A 16 0.73 12.91 -11.26
CA GLU A 16 -0.32 13.89 -11.49
C GLU A 16 -1.32 14.02 -10.31
N LYS A 17 -1.11 13.27 -9.22
CA LYS A 17 -1.99 13.22 -8.03
C LYS A 17 -3.44 12.85 -8.34
N LYS A 18 -3.69 12.16 -9.46
CA LYS A 18 -5.01 11.65 -9.84
C LYS A 18 -5.42 10.42 -9.04
N LEU A 19 -4.47 9.77 -8.37
CA LEU A 19 -4.70 8.65 -7.48
C LEU A 19 -4.36 9.03 -6.03
N ALA A 20 -5.37 9.22 -5.20
CA ALA A 20 -5.20 9.47 -3.77
C ALA A 20 -4.93 8.15 -3.02
N LEU A 21 -3.75 7.52 -3.19
CA LEU A 21 -3.46 6.19 -2.61
C LEU A 21 -3.07 6.22 -1.13
N SER A 22 -2.81 7.40 -0.57
CA SER A 22 -2.31 7.57 0.81
C SER A 22 -3.23 6.93 1.86
N PHE A 23 -4.56 6.94 1.63
CA PHE A 23 -5.53 6.35 2.55
C PHE A 23 -5.45 4.80 2.61
N LEU A 24 -4.81 4.16 1.64
CA LEU A 24 -4.67 2.70 1.63
C LEU A 24 -3.54 2.25 2.54
N THR A 25 -2.50 3.07 2.70
CA THR A 25 -1.32 2.79 3.53
C THR A 25 -1.39 3.54 4.86
N ASN A 26 -2.56 3.56 5.50
CA ASN A 26 -2.82 4.31 6.73
C ASN A 26 -1.96 3.87 7.93
N ARG A 27 -1.40 2.66 7.89
CA ARG A 27 -0.51 2.14 8.94
C ARG A 27 0.77 1.59 8.33
N LYS A 28 1.89 2.04 8.91
CA LYS A 28 3.23 1.54 8.63
C LYS A 28 3.67 0.73 9.83
N TYR A 29 4.26 -0.42 9.58
CA TYR A 29 4.78 -1.31 10.60
C TYR A 29 6.29 -1.46 10.39
N PRO A 30 7.11 -1.39 11.42
CA PRO A 30 8.50 -1.79 11.32
C PRO A 30 8.61 -3.31 11.08
N LEU A 31 9.76 -3.77 10.58
CA LEU A 31 9.97 -5.17 10.18
C LEU A 31 9.77 -6.17 11.35
N ASP A 32 10.15 -5.77 12.56
CA ASP A 32 9.96 -6.54 13.79
C ASP A 32 8.47 -6.73 14.15
N GLU A 33 7.59 -5.89 13.63
CA GLU A 33 6.14 -5.94 13.86
C GLU A 33 5.33 -6.65 12.76
N VAL A 34 5.97 -7.40 11.85
CA VAL A 34 5.27 -8.11 10.75
C VAL A 34 4.11 -8.99 11.26
N ASN A 35 4.30 -9.69 12.38
CA ASN A 35 3.23 -10.50 12.97
C ASN A 35 2.05 -9.68 13.48
N GLN A 36 2.30 -8.44 13.94
CA GLN A 36 1.26 -7.52 14.37
C GLN A 36 0.50 -6.96 13.17
N ALA A 37 1.21 -6.63 12.07
CA ALA A 37 0.61 -6.22 10.82
C ALA A 37 -0.40 -7.26 10.28
N ILE A 38 -0.03 -8.54 10.30
CA ILE A 38 -0.91 -9.66 9.89
C ILE A 38 -2.16 -9.73 10.77
N LYS A 39 -2.00 -9.62 12.10
CA LYS A 39 -3.13 -9.64 13.04
C LYS A 39 -4.09 -8.47 12.80
N ASP A 40 -3.57 -7.29 12.51
CA ASP A 40 -4.38 -6.10 12.27
C ASP A 40 -5.14 -6.18 10.94
N ILE A 41 -4.55 -6.81 9.91
CA ILE A 41 -5.26 -7.13 8.66
C ILE A 41 -6.43 -8.08 8.93
N ASN A 42 -6.18 -9.20 9.62
CA ASN A 42 -7.21 -10.21 9.89
C ASN A 42 -8.36 -9.68 10.77
N LYS A 43 -8.08 -8.68 11.62
CA LYS A 43 -9.08 -8.01 12.47
C LYS A 43 -9.78 -6.84 11.77
N GLY A 44 -9.47 -6.55 10.51
CA GLY A 44 -10.02 -5.40 9.78
C GLY A 44 -9.56 -4.04 10.30
N LYS A 45 -8.54 -3.99 11.17
CA LYS A 45 -7.97 -2.74 11.69
C LYS A 45 -7.15 -1.98 10.64
N THR A 46 -6.65 -2.70 9.64
CA THR A 46 -5.94 -2.11 8.50
C THR A 46 -6.32 -2.86 7.22
N THR A 47 -6.49 -2.12 6.12
CA THR A 47 -6.81 -2.68 4.80
C THR A 47 -5.56 -3.06 4.01
N ARG A 48 -4.48 -2.27 4.14
CA ARG A 48 -3.13 -2.64 3.68
C ARG A 48 -2.09 -2.22 4.70
N ALA A 49 -1.30 -3.19 5.16
CA ALA A 49 -0.15 -2.93 6.00
C ALA A 49 1.09 -2.67 5.14
N LEU A 50 1.76 -1.55 5.36
CA LEU A 50 3.05 -1.25 4.72
C LEU A 50 4.18 -1.58 5.70
N ILE A 51 5.05 -2.52 5.34
CA ILE A 51 6.24 -2.83 6.14
C ILE A 51 7.36 -1.86 5.76
N ARG A 52 8.00 -1.26 6.76
CA ARG A 52 9.14 -0.35 6.60
C ARG A 52 10.40 -1.01 7.16
N PHE A 53 11.46 -0.98 6.35
CA PHE A 53 12.81 -1.41 6.70
C PHE A 53 13.61 -0.25 7.30
#